data_AF-A0ABD0YMT2-F1
#
_entry.id   AF-A0ABD0YMT2-F1
#
_cell.length_a   1.000
_cell.length_b   1.000
_cell.length_c   1.000
_cell.angle_alpha   90.00
_cell.angle_beta   90.00
_cell.angle_gamma   90.00
#
_symmetry.space_group_name_H-M   'P 1'
#
loop_
_entity.id
_entity.type
_entity.pdbx_description
1 polymer ?
#
loop_
_entity_poly.entity_id
_entity_poly.type
_entity_poly.pdbx_seq_one_letter_code
_entity_poly.pdbx_strand_id
1 'polypeptide(L)'
;MMDLMERCDQLSAPSNFKSNESGRSEEGRGSGSIFNGVLPGTKWCGAGDVAETYFDLGEEEIIDRCCRIHDLCPAKVRAYTTRYNLTNNSIYTKSHCQCDNIFHTCLKSTNHSTADVMGNIYFNILRVPCVEERNGGRRFKLPDPY
;
A
#
# COMPACT_ATOMS: atom_id res chain seq x y z
N MET A 1 1.21 -3.42 17.33
CA MET A 1 0.49 -3.92 16.13
C MET A 1 1.33 -3.73 14.88
N MET A 2 2.00 -2.59 14.69
CA MET A 2 2.98 -2.40 13.59
C MET A 2 4.09 -3.47 13.62
N ASP A 3 4.66 -3.78 14.79
CA ASP A 3 5.69 -4.82 14.94
C ASP A 3 5.24 -6.21 14.48
N LEU A 4 3.94 -6.51 14.64
CA LEU A 4 3.39 -7.78 14.16
C LEU A 4 3.35 -7.81 12.64
N MET A 5 3.00 -6.69 12.00
CA MET A 5 2.96 -6.59 10.54
C MET A 5 4.34 -6.76 9.92
N GLU A 6 5.37 -6.18 10.54
CA GLU A 6 6.77 -6.34 10.11
C GLU A 6 7.25 -7.80 10.25
N ARG A 7 6.87 -8.48 11.35
CA ARG A 7 7.17 -9.91 11.52
C ARG A 7 6.42 -10.80 10.53
N CYS A 8 5.16 -10.45 10.21
CA CYS A 8 4.38 -11.18 9.22
C CYS A 8 4.99 -11.07 7.81
N ASP A 9 5.62 -9.94 7.48
CA ASP A 9 6.26 -9.77 6.16
C ASP A 9 7.42 -10.74 5.93
N GLN A 10 8.10 -11.13 7.00
CA GLN A 10 9.18 -12.12 6.99
C GLN A 10 8.69 -13.57 6.84
N LEU A 11 7.37 -13.81 6.90
CA LEU A 11 6.82 -15.14 6.72
C LEU A 11 6.77 -15.51 5.23
N SER A 12 7.19 -16.73 4.92
CA SER A 12 6.95 -17.35 3.63
C SER A 12 5.53 -17.93 3.55
N ALA A 13 5.00 -18.03 2.34
CA ALA A 13 3.73 -18.71 2.11
C ALA A 13 3.84 -20.18 2.57
N PRO A 14 2.79 -20.74 3.20
CA PRO A 14 2.80 -22.15 3.60
C PRO A 14 2.94 -23.05 2.36
N SER A 15 3.60 -24.19 2.50
CA SER A 15 3.94 -25.11 1.39
C SER A 15 2.74 -25.69 0.62
N ASN A 16 1.52 -25.60 1.18
CA ASN A 16 0.26 -25.97 0.53
C ASN A 16 -0.48 -24.78 -0.11
N PHE A 17 0.11 -23.58 -0.10
CA PHE A 17 -0.42 -22.42 -0.80
C PHE A 17 -0.22 -22.62 -2.30
N LYS A 18 -1.26 -23.11 -2.97
CA LYS A 18 -1.37 -22.98 -4.41
C LYS A 18 -1.75 -21.53 -4.67
N SER A 19 -0.81 -20.71 -5.11
CA SER A 19 -1.18 -19.55 -5.91
C SER A 19 -2.06 -20.11 -7.02
N ASN A 20 -3.32 -19.66 -7.10
CA ASN A 20 -4.11 -19.94 -8.27
C ASN A 20 -3.48 -19.13 -9.41
N GLU A 21 -2.44 -19.66 -10.04
CA GLU A 21 -2.17 -19.41 -11.44
C GLU A 21 -3.34 -20.03 -12.21
N SER A 22 -4.48 -19.35 -12.20
CA SER A 22 -5.54 -19.65 -13.14
C SER A 22 -5.00 -19.30 -14.51
N GLY A 23 -4.49 -20.33 -15.20
CA GLY A 23 -3.94 -20.21 -16.53
C GLY A 23 -4.91 -19.47 -17.46
N ARG A 24 -4.39 -18.46 -18.15
CA ARG A 24 -4.94 -18.02 -19.41
C ARG A 24 -3.82 -17.47 -20.29
N SER A 25 -3.39 -18.34 -21.21
CA SER A 25 -2.89 -18.07 -22.56
C SER A 25 -2.01 -16.83 -22.76
N GLU A 26 -0.77 -17.09 -23.17
CA GLU A 26 0.02 -16.23 -24.04
C GLU A 26 -0.80 -15.80 -25.27
N GLU A 27 -1.59 -14.73 -25.16
CA GLU A 27 -2.08 -13.91 -26.27
C GLU A 27 -2.95 -12.76 -25.71
N GLY A 28 -2.33 -11.58 -25.60
CA GLY A 28 -3.04 -10.35 -25.26
C GLY A 28 -2.30 -9.53 -24.21
N ARG A 29 -1.66 -8.45 -24.64
CA ARG A 29 -1.15 -7.38 -23.77
C ARG A 29 -2.35 -6.77 -23.02
N GLY A 30 -2.66 -7.34 -21.87
CA GLY A 30 -3.86 -7.07 -21.08
C GLY A 30 -3.76 -5.72 -20.37
N SER A 31 -4.36 -4.72 -21.01
CA SER A 31 -4.67 -3.39 -20.51
C SER A 31 -5.69 -3.43 -19.35
N GLY A 32 -5.41 -4.21 -18.29
CA GLY A 32 -6.32 -4.48 -17.17
C GLY A 32 -5.90 -3.92 -15.81
N SER A 33 -4.60 -3.72 -15.57
CA SER A 33 -4.11 -3.17 -14.28
C SER A 33 -4.28 -1.65 -14.19
N ILE A 34 -4.22 -0.93 -15.31
CA ILE A 34 -4.22 0.54 -15.33
C ILE A 34 -5.60 1.12 -14.96
N PHE A 35 -6.70 0.41 -15.26
CA PHE A 35 -8.06 0.89 -14.99
C PHE A 35 -8.48 0.82 -13.52
N ASN A 36 -7.82 0.00 -12.70
CA ASN A 36 -8.17 -0.18 -11.28
C ASN A 36 -7.31 0.68 -10.34
N GLY A 37 -6.39 1.49 -10.87
CA GLY A 37 -5.52 2.32 -10.04
C GLY A 37 -4.50 1.53 -9.23
N VAL A 38 -4.13 0.32 -9.67
CA VAL A 38 -3.07 -0.51 -9.10
C VAL A 38 -1.85 -0.51 -10.03
N LEU A 39 -0.67 -0.29 -9.46
CA LEU A 39 0.60 -0.20 -10.18
C LEU A 39 0.86 -1.52 -10.92
N PRO A 40 1.16 -1.50 -12.24
CA PRO A 40 1.43 -2.71 -13.00
C PRO A 40 2.53 -3.56 -12.36
N GLY A 41 2.33 -4.88 -12.37
CA GLY A 41 3.25 -5.84 -11.73
C GLY A 41 3.02 -5.99 -10.22
N THR A 42 2.12 -5.23 -9.61
CA THR A 42 1.79 -5.30 -8.17
C THR A 42 0.32 -5.69 -7.96
N LYS A 43 -0.01 -6.13 -6.75
CA LYS A 43 -1.40 -6.40 -6.34
C LYS A 43 -1.89 -5.49 -5.22
N TRP A 44 -0.97 -4.87 -4.47
CA TRP A 44 -1.24 -4.05 -3.29
C TRP A 44 -0.94 -2.57 -3.48
N CYS A 45 -0.20 -2.18 -4.52
CA CYS A 45 0.19 -0.77 -4.72
C CYS A 45 -0.88 0.01 -5.49
N GLY A 46 -1.92 0.48 -4.82
CA GLY A 46 -2.99 1.24 -5.49
C GLY A 46 -4.01 1.90 -4.57
N ALA A 47 -5.17 2.23 -5.13
CA ALA A 47 -6.34 2.70 -4.38
C ALA A 47 -7.04 1.51 -3.68
N GLY A 48 -6.34 0.88 -2.76
CA GLY A 48 -6.64 -0.46 -2.23
C GLY A 48 -5.83 -1.52 -2.96
N ASP A 49 -6.22 -2.79 -2.79
CA ASP A 49 -5.55 -3.95 -3.35
C ASP A 49 -6.49 -4.82 -4.20
N VAL A 50 -5.90 -5.64 -5.08
CA VAL A 50 -6.55 -6.70 -5.85
C VAL A 50 -6.05 -8.08 -5.43
N ALA A 51 -5.39 -8.17 -4.28
CA ALA A 51 -4.81 -9.40 -3.79
C ALA A 51 -5.88 -10.32 -3.21
N GLU A 52 -5.85 -11.61 -3.57
CA GLU A 52 -6.83 -12.57 -3.05
C GLU A 52 -6.50 -12.99 -1.62
N THR A 53 -5.22 -12.97 -1.26
CA THR A 53 -4.72 -13.40 0.05
C THR A 53 -3.51 -12.59 0.47
N TYR A 54 -3.13 -12.67 1.75
CA TYR A 54 -1.92 -12.02 2.27
C TYR A 54 -0.65 -12.35 1.46
N PHE A 55 -0.50 -13.59 0.99
CA PHE A 55 0.68 -14.05 0.25
C PHE A 55 0.55 -13.85 -1.27
N ASP A 56 -0.58 -13.29 -1.73
CA ASP A 56 -0.81 -13.03 -3.14
C ASP A 56 -0.11 -11.73 -3.54
N LEU A 57 1.13 -11.87 -4.01
CA LEU A 57 1.98 -10.78 -4.47
C LEU A 57 2.10 -10.84 -6.01
N GLY A 58 2.32 -9.69 -6.62
CA GLY A 58 2.61 -9.55 -8.05
C GLY A 58 4.07 -9.84 -8.40
N GLU A 59 4.41 -9.67 -9.68
CA GLU A 59 5.76 -9.84 -10.23
C GLU A 59 6.79 -8.91 -9.56
N GLU A 60 6.37 -7.70 -9.22
CA GLU A 60 7.15 -6.68 -8.54
C GLU A 60 7.13 -6.90 -7.01
N GLU A 61 7.45 -8.11 -6.58
CA GLU A 61 7.23 -8.61 -5.22
C GLU A 61 7.83 -7.70 -4.13
N ILE A 62 9.01 -7.14 -4.38
CA ILE A 62 9.75 -6.32 -3.40
C ILE A 62 8.98 -5.04 -3.06
N ILE A 63 8.42 -4.35 -4.06
CA ILE A 63 7.57 -3.18 -3.81
C ILE A 63 6.19 -3.59 -3.33
N ASP A 64 5.64 -4.68 -3.88
CA ASP A 64 4.30 -5.12 -3.54
C ASP A 64 4.17 -5.45 -2.04
N ARG A 65 5.26 -5.95 -1.42
CA ARG A 65 5.39 -6.12 0.03
C ARG A 65 5.33 -4.79 0.79
N CYS A 66 6.03 -3.75 0.34
CA CYS A 66 5.95 -2.42 0.95
C CYS A 66 4.51 -1.89 0.94
N CYS A 67 3.82 -2.05 -0.19
CA CYS A 67 2.43 -1.63 -0.33
C CYS A 67 1.48 -2.47 0.52
N ARG A 68 1.65 -3.80 0.58
CA ARG A 68 0.86 -4.68 1.44
C ARG A 68 0.93 -4.27 2.91
N ILE A 69 2.14 -3.98 3.42
CA ILE A 69 2.32 -3.51 4.80
C ILE A 69 1.58 -2.19 5.00
N HIS A 70 1.69 -1.25 4.06
CA HIS A 70 0.98 0.03 4.13
C HIS A 70 -0.53 -0.12 4.09
N ASP A 71 -1.03 -0.96 3.19
CA ASP A 71 -2.47 -1.15 2.97
C ASP A 71 -3.12 -1.86 4.16
N LEU A 72 -2.40 -2.73 4.87
CA LEU A 72 -2.88 -3.37 6.09
C LEU A 72 -2.75 -2.50 7.35
N CYS A 73 -2.46 -1.21 7.21
CA CYS A 73 -2.35 -0.28 8.34
C CYS A 73 -3.58 -0.35 9.28
N PRO A 74 -3.41 -0.58 10.60
CA PRO A 74 -4.53 -0.79 11.53
C PRO A 74 -5.38 0.47 11.73
N ALA A 75 -4.74 1.63 11.62
CA ALA A 75 -5.36 2.93 11.81
C ALA A 75 -5.34 3.71 10.49
N LYS A 76 -6.51 3.83 9.88
CA LYS A 76 -6.72 4.54 8.61
C LYS A 76 -8.14 5.09 8.50
N VAL A 77 -8.32 6.17 7.74
CA VAL A 77 -9.62 6.75 7.37
C VAL A 77 -9.82 6.53 5.88
N ARG A 78 -10.79 5.68 5.51
CA ARG A 78 -11.08 5.35 4.12
C ARG A 78 -11.64 6.56 3.37
N ALA A 79 -11.52 6.55 2.04
CA ALA A 79 -12.14 7.54 1.17
C ALA A 79 -13.62 7.75 1.52
N TYR A 80 -14.06 9.00 1.58
CA TYR A 80 -15.44 9.41 1.86
C TYR A 80 -16.03 8.92 3.19
N THR A 81 -15.19 8.58 4.18
CA THR A 81 -15.64 8.15 5.51
C THR A 81 -15.19 9.10 6.61
N THR A 82 -15.91 9.06 7.73
CA THR A 82 -15.50 9.69 8.99
C THR A 82 -15.04 8.63 9.98
N ARG A 83 -13.82 8.79 10.50
CA ARG A 83 -13.29 7.97 11.59
C ARG A 83 -12.40 8.85 12.45
N TYR A 84 -12.38 8.61 13.77
CA TYR A 84 -11.56 9.39 14.71
C TYR A 84 -11.88 10.90 14.73
N ASN A 85 -13.15 11.27 14.49
CA ASN A 85 -13.59 12.66 14.28
C ASN A 85 -12.87 13.38 13.12
N LEU A 86 -12.31 12.62 12.17
CA LEU A 86 -11.74 13.11 10.92
C LEU A 86 -12.58 12.63 9.75
N THR A 87 -13.05 13.56 8.93
CA THR A 87 -13.77 13.26 7.69
C THR A 87 -12.80 13.30 6.52
N ASN A 88 -12.62 12.17 5.85
CA ASN A 88 -11.80 12.06 4.65
C ASN A 88 -12.65 12.31 3.39
N ASN A 89 -12.61 13.53 2.85
CA ASN A 89 -13.31 13.89 1.61
C ASN A 89 -12.54 13.53 0.32
N SER A 90 -11.39 12.87 0.44
CA SER A 90 -10.55 12.49 -0.70
C SER A 90 -10.96 11.12 -1.27
N ILE A 91 -10.63 10.86 -2.54
CA ILE A 91 -10.81 9.56 -3.21
C ILE A 91 -9.88 8.44 -2.70
N TYR A 92 -8.89 8.78 -1.88
CA TYR A 92 -7.87 7.86 -1.38
C TYR A 92 -7.95 7.70 0.14
N THR A 93 -7.49 6.56 0.63
CA THR A 93 -7.37 6.27 2.06
C THR A 93 -6.23 7.07 2.69
N LYS A 94 -6.43 7.53 3.92
CA LYS A 94 -5.42 8.22 4.73
C LYS A 94 -5.01 7.32 5.90
N SER A 95 -3.80 6.78 5.85
CA SER A 95 -3.24 5.87 6.86
C SER A 95 -2.62 6.64 8.03
N HIS A 96 -2.24 5.94 9.10
CA HIS A 96 -1.53 6.54 10.23
C HIS A 96 -0.12 6.98 9.83
N CYS A 97 0.37 8.10 10.37
CA CYS A 97 1.68 8.63 9.96
C CYS A 97 2.85 7.66 10.20
N GLN A 98 2.75 6.77 11.19
CA GLN A 98 3.75 5.72 11.37
C GLN A 98 3.74 4.68 10.22
N CYS A 99 2.57 4.34 9.68
CA CYS A 99 2.46 3.47 8.51
C CYS A 99 3.09 4.14 7.29
N ASP A 100 2.82 5.44 7.08
CA ASP A 100 3.40 6.21 5.98
C ASP A 100 4.93 6.33 6.10
N ASN A 101 5.47 6.51 7.32
CA ASN A 101 6.93 6.54 7.54
C ASN A 101 7.60 5.19 7.24
N ILE A 102 6.97 4.08 7.65
CA ILE A 102 7.45 2.73 7.34
C ILE A 102 7.39 2.49 5.83
N PHE A 103 6.30 2.91 5.18
CA PHE A 103 6.16 2.81 3.73
C PHE A 103 7.24 3.60 2.99
N HIS A 104 7.46 4.86 3.37
CA HIS A 104 8.53 5.70 2.82
C HIS A 104 9.90 5.03 2.94
N THR A 105 10.23 4.53 4.14
CA THR A 105 11.50 3.86 4.42
C THR A 105 11.64 2.57 3.62
N CYS A 106 10.57 1.78 3.52
CA CYS A 106 10.55 0.53 2.75
C CYS A 106 10.83 0.80 1.27
N LEU A 107 10.11 1.76 0.66
CA LEU A 107 10.32 2.13 -0.74
C LEU A 107 11.76 2.57 -1.00
N LYS A 108 12.33 3.42 -0.13
CA LYS A 108 13.73 3.87 -0.22
C LYS A 108 14.75 2.75 -0.11
N SER A 109 14.48 1.73 0.71
CA SER A 109 15.43 0.63 0.95
C SER A 109 15.43 -0.41 -0.18
N THR A 110 14.38 -0.48 -1.00
CA THR A 110 14.30 -1.43 -2.13
C THR A 110 15.35 -1.21 -3.23
N ASN A 111 15.84 0.03 -3.37
CA ASN A 111 16.72 0.44 -4.48
C ASN A 111 16.17 0.05 -5.87
N HIS A 112 14.85 0.22 -6.08
CA HIS A 112 14.13 -0.19 -7.30
C HIS A 112 13.40 0.99 -7.96
N SER A 113 13.46 1.10 -9.29
CA SER A 113 12.87 2.24 -10.03
C SER A 113 11.36 2.35 -9.86
N THR A 114 10.65 1.21 -9.83
CA THR A 114 9.21 1.14 -9.55
C THR A 114 8.87 1.71 -8.16
N ALA A 115 9.76 1.53 -7.18
CA ALA A 115 9.60 2.09 -5.84
C ALA A 115 9.81 3.61 -5.81
N ASP A 116 10.76 4.11 -6.58
CA ASP A 116 10.94 5.54 -6.72
C ASP A 116 9.75 6.22 -7.39
N VAL A 117 9.16 5.58 -8.41
CA VAL A 117 7.91 6.07 -9.02
C VAL A 117 6.78 6.11 -8.00
N MET A 118 6.56 5.01 -7.26
CA MET A 118 5.49 4.94 -6.27
C MET A 118 5.67 5.97 -5.15
N GLY A 119 6.89 6.12 -4.63
CA GLY A 119 7.20 7.10 -3.60
C GLY A 119 6.96 8.53 -4.07
N ASN A 120 7.39 8.87 -5.29
CA ASN A 120 7.13 10.18 -5.86
C ASN A 120 5.63 10.45 -6.05
N ILE A 121 4.86 9.47 -6.54
CA ILE A 121 3.41 9.61 -6.70
C ILE A 121 2.75 9.85 -5.34
N TYR A 122 3.03 9.03 -4.34
CA TYR A 122 2.35 9.09 -3.04
C TYR A 122 2.72 10.34 -2.23
N PHE A 123 4.02 10.61 -2.06
CA PHE A 123 4.54 11.60 -1.13
C PHE A 123 4.77 12.98 -1.76
N ASN A 124 5.15 13.05 -3.05
CA ASN A 124 5.50 14.31 -3.71
C ASN A 124 4.34 14.88 -4.56
N ILE A 125 3.65 14.02 -5.32
CA ILE A 125 2.58 14.45 -6.25
C ILE A 125 1.22 14.52 -5.53
N LEU A 126 0.73 13.39 -5.02
CA LEU A 126 -0.56 13.32 -4.33
C LEU A 126 -0.49 13.92 -2.92
N ARG A 127 0.69 13.89 -2.32
CA ARG A 127 0.97 14.39 -0.96
C ARG A 127 -0.07 13.90 0.05
N VAL A 128 -0.35 12.60 0.03
CA VAL A 128 -1.42 11.98 0.82
C VAL A 128 -1.24 12.30 2.31
N PRO A 129 -2.18 13.03 2.95
CA PRO A 129 -2.05 13.32 4.37
C PRO A 129 -2.27 12.06 5.22
N CYS A 130 -1.51 11.93 6.29
CA CYS A 130 -1.63 10.83 7.25
C CYS A 130 -2.36 11.27 8.53
N VAL A 131 -2.86 10.32 9.32
CA VAL A 131 -3.46 10.57 10.63
C VAL A 131 -2.36 10.67 11.68
N GLU A 132 -2.21 11.84 12.29
CA GLU A 132 -1.28 12.13 13.38
C GLU A 132 -2.03 12.26 14.70
N GLU A 133 -1.48 11.69 15.78
CA GLU A 133 -1.92 11.92 17.16
C GLU A 133 -1.15 13.09 17.77
N ARG A 134 -1.87 14.13 18.22
CA ARG A 134 -1.28 15.31 18.86
C ARG A 134 -2.18 15.82 19.99
N ASN A 135 -1.61 15.95 21.19
CA ASN A 135 -2.29 16.51 22.38
C ASN A 135 -3.65 15.84 22.69
N GLY A 136 -3.73 14.52 22.55
CA GLY A 136 -4.97 13.77 22.79
C GLY A 136 -6.03 13.87 21.67
N GLY A 137 -5.76 14.63 20.60
CA GLY A 137 -6.56 14.69 19.39
C GLY A 137 -5.89 13.99 18.21
N ARG A 138 -6.67 13.78 17.14
CA ARG A 138 -6.16 13.30 15.84
C ARG A 138 -6.38 14.38 14.78
N ARG A 139 -5.43 14.53 13.86
CA ARG A 139 -5.51 15.45 12.72
C ARG A 139 -4.85 14.85 11.49
N PHE A 140 -5.15 15.42 10.31
CA PHE A 140 -4.37 15.12 9.11
C PHE A 140 -3.07 15.93 9.10
N LYS A 141 -1.95 15.28 8.82
CA LYS A 141 -0.62 15.88 8.62
C LYS A 141 -0.16 15.60 7.19
N LEU A 142 0.37 16.61 6.51
CA LEU A 142 0.97 16.42 5.19
C LEU A 142 2.28 15.63 5.29
N PRO A 143 2.60 14.80 4.28
CA PRO A 143 3.82 14.01 4.29
C PRO A 143 5.06 14.88 4.12
N ASP A 144 6.19 14.33 4.58
CA ASP A 144 7.52 14.80 4.22
C ASP A 144 7.86 14.35 2.78
N PRO A 145 8.71 15.09 2.04
CA PRO A 145 9.08 14.72 0.67
C PRO A 145 9.75 13.34 0.59
N TYR A 146 9.51 12.65 -0.53
CA TYR A 146 10.17 11.40 -0.90
C TYR A 146 11.44 11.65 -1.71
#